data_AF-A0A357EKA1-F1
#
_entry.id   AF-A0A357EKA1-F1
#
_cell.length_a   1.000
_cell.length_b   1.000
_cell.length_c   1.000
_cell.angle_alpha   90.00
_cell.angle_beta   90.00
_cell.angle_gamma   90.00
#
_symmetry.space_group_name_H-M   'P 1'
#
loop_
_entity.id
_entity.type
_entity.pdbx_description
1 polymer ?
#
loop_
_entity_poly.entity_id
_entity_poly.type
_entity_poly.pdbx_seq_one_letter_code
_entity_poly.pdbx_strand_id
1 'polypeptide(L)'
;MNDKVLFERHALNLGKLLANLQSIEMGARMAIVKLDKRAADQVQSQLPQLKAGDMVELNALTNGDDLRQTLEKYNKRAALDCRMEIEPIVNLRDALAHGRAFGFGPVKPLRLLKFSRKAKGDKVLIELALDMTDEWFHKSVNILDQALEKIRKTLDYEMKEFR
;
A
#
# COMPACT_ATOMS: atom_id res chain seq x y z
N MET A 1 -26.24 16.02 -6.03
CA MET A 1 -25.83 14.62 -5.80
C MET A 1 -26.33 14.23 -4.41
N ASN A 2 -27.12 13.15 -4.26
CA ASN A 2 -27.67 12.79 -2.94
C ASN A 2 -26.56 12.24 -2.00
N ASP A 3 -26.88 12.12 -0.71
CA ASP A 3 -25.89 11.71 0.30
C ASP A 3 -25.35 10.30 0.13
N LYS A 4 -26.21 9.37 -0.29
CA LYS A 4 -25.84 7.99 -0.59
C LYS A 4 -24.78 7.90 -1.69
N VAL A 5 -24.99 8.59 -2.83
CA VAL A 5 -24.07 8.54 -3.98
C VAL A 5 -22.68 9.02 -3.60
N LEU A 6 -22.60 10.08 -2.79
CA LEU A 6 -21.32 10.61 -2.37
C LEU A 6 -20.66 9.72 -1.32
N PHE A 7 -21.40 9.13 -0.37
CA PHE A 7 -20.86 8.13 0.54
C PHE A 7 -20.29 6.91 -0.21
N GLU A 8 -21.02 6.37 -1.18
CA GLU A 8 -20.56 5.26 -2.03
C GLU A 8 -19.29 5.63 -2.80
N ARG A 9 -19.21 6.85 -3.35
CA ARG A 9 -18.01 7.34 -4.00
C ARG A 9 -16.81 7.44 -3.05
N HIS A 10 -17.02 7.95 -1.83
CA HIS A 10 -15.97 8.00 -0.81
C HIS A 10 -15.49 6.59 -0.42
N ALA A 11 -16.42 5.65 -0.22
CA ALA A 11 -16.09 4.26 0.09
C ALA A 11 -15.28 3.60 -1.04
N LEU A 12 -15.69 3.82 -2.29
CA LEU A 12 -14.97 3.34 -3.47
C LEU A 12 -13.55 3.91 -3.53
N ASN A 13 -13.39 5.23 -3.34
CA ASN A 13 -12.07 5.87 -3.40
C ASN A 13 -11.16 5.40 -2.25
N LEU A 14 -11.69 5.22 -1.05
CA LEU A 14 -10.94 4.61 0.05
C LEU A 14 -10.53 3.17 -0.26
N GLY A 15 -11.44 2.38 -0.85
CA GLY A 15 -11.14 1.03 -1.33
C GLY A 15 -10.00 1.01 -2.35
N LYS A 16 -9.97 1.94 -3.30
CA LYS A 16 -8.86 2.10 -4.26
C LYS A 16 -7.53 2.35 -3.56
N LEU A 17 -7.48 3.24 -2.55
CA LEU A 17 -6.24 3.49 -1.81
C LEU A 17 -5.74 2.23 -1.10
N LEU A 18 -6.62 1.51 -0.41
CA LEU A 18 -6.25 0.28 0.31
C LEU A 18 -5.78 -0.82 -0.65
N ALA A 19 -6.50 -1.02 -1.76
CA ALA A 19 -6.15 -2.01 -2.77
C ALA A 19 -4.81 -1.67 -3.45
N ASN A 20 -4.58 -0.40 -3.80
CA ASN A 20 -3.33 0.04 -4.41
C ASN A 20 -2.16 -0.12 -3.43
N LEU A 21 -2.31 0.27 -2.15
CA LEU A 21 -1.27 0.07 -1.14
C LEU A 21 -0.91 -1.40 -0.95
N GLN A 22 -1.92 -2.28 -0.88
CA GLN A 22 -1.70 -3.72 -0.79
C GLN A 22 -0.97 -4.26 -2.04
N SER A 23 -1.36 -3.78 -3.22
CA SER A 23 -0.78 -4.18 -4.50
C SER A 23 0.66 -3.69 -4.64
N ILE A 24 0.98 -2.50 -4.16
CA ILE A 24 2.36 -1.96 -4.12
C ILE A 24 3.23 -2.83 -3.24
N GLU A 25 2.78 -3.17 -2.02
CA GLU A 25 3.56 -4.01 -1.12
C GLU A 25 3.84 -5.38 -1.74
N MET A 26 2.80 -6.07 -2.19
CA MET A 26 2.96 -7.40 -2.77
C MET A 26 3.77 -7.36 -4.07
N GLY A 27 3.50 -6.41 -4.95
CA GLY A 27 4.21 -6.25 -6.22
C GLY A 27 5.69 -5.92 -6.01
N ALA A 28 6.04 -5.11 -5.01
CA ALA A 28 7.43 -4.85 -4.65
C ALA A 28 8.13 -6.12 -4.12
N ARG A 29 7.45 -6.93 -3.30
CA ARG A 29 7.98 -8.23 -2.83
C ARG A 29 8.21 -9.18 -4.00
N MET A 30 7.24 -9.31 -4.91
CA MET A 30 7.37 -10.12 -6.13
C MET A 30 8.53 -9.63 -7.00
N ALA A 31 8.69 -8.32 -7.17
CA ALA A 31 9.80 -7.75 -7.93
C ALA A 31 11.15 -8.06 -7.29
N ILE A 32 11.27 -7.98 -5.96
CA ILE A 32 12.48 -8.38 -5.24
C ILE A 32 12.81 -9.85 -5.47
N VAL A 33 11.81 -10.74 -5.40
CA VAL A 33 11.98 -12.18 -5.69
C VAL A 33 12.40 -12.40 -7.13
N LYS A 34 11.73 -11.79 -8.11
CA LYS A 34 12.06 -11.94 -9.54
C LYS A 34 13.51 -11.54 -9.85
N LEU A 35 13.98 -10.46 -9.20
CA LEU A 35 15.36 -9.98 -9.35
C LEU A 35 16.39 -10.85 -8.62
N ASP A 36 15.95 -11.79 -7.77
CA ASP A 36 16.77 -12.81 -7.12
C ASP A 36 16.46 -14.19 -7.72
N LYS A 37 17.26 -14.61 -8.72
CA LYS A 37 17.03 -15.85 -9.48
C LYS A 37 16.82 -17.09 -8.60
N ARG A 38 17.54 -17.19 -7.48
CA ARG A 38 17.39 -18.34 -6.57
C ARG A 38 16.04 -18.32 -5.87
N ALA A 39 15.62 -17.16 -5.38
CA ALA A 39 14.33 -17.00 -4.72
C ALA A 39 13.16 -17.22 -5.70
N ALA A 40 13.31 -16.81 -6.97
CA ALA A 40 12.28 -16.99 -7.99
C ALA A 40 11.95 -18.48 -8.22
N ASP A 41 12.96 -19.33 -8.42
CA ASP A 41 12.78 -20.77 -8.66
C ASP A 41 12.11 -21.48 -7.46
N GLN A 42 12.48 -21.07 -6.24
CA GLN A 42 11.91 -21.58 -4.99
C GLN A 42 10.42 -21.22 -4.85
N VAL A 43 10.08 -19.96 -5.10
CA VAL A 43 8.71 -19.45 -4.98
C VAL A 43 7.77 -20.14 -5.96
N GLN A 44 8.19 -20.31 -7.22
CA GLN A 44 7.36 -20.94 -8.25
C GLN A 44 7.05 -22.42 -7.96
N SER A 45 7.99 -23.13 -7.32
CA SER A 45 7.83 -24.55 -7.00
C SER A 45 7.08 -24.81 -5.70
N GLN A 46 7.20 -23.92 -4.69
CA GLN A 46 6.68 -24.17 -3.35
C GLN A 46 5.30 -23.56 -3.07
N LEU A 47 5.07 -22.28 -3.42
CA LEU A 47 3.90 -21.53 -2.92
C LEU A 47 2.53 -22.18 -3.19
N PRO A 48 2.23 -22.74 -4.38
CA PRO A 48 0.93 -23.32 -4.65
C PRO A 48 0.56 -24.54 -3.80
N GLN A 49 1.55 -25.16 -3.14
CA GLN A 49 1.39 -26.42 -2.41
C GLN A 49 1.38 -26.23 -0.89
N LEU A 50 1.65 -25.00 -0.41
CA LEU A 50 1.80 -24.73 1.02
C LEU A 50 0.47 -24.83 1.77
N LYS A 51 0.56 -25.31 3.00
CA LYS A 51 -0.53 -25.34 3.98
C LYS A 51 -0.09 -24.74 5.31
N ALA A 52 -1.07 -24.42 6.16
CA ALA A 52 -0.81 -23.92 7.50
C ALA A 52 0.04 -24.92 8.31
N GLY A 53 1.13 -24.43 8.91
CA GLY A 53 2.08 -25.24 9.69
C GLY A 53 3.35 -25.65 8.93
N ASP A 54 3.38 -25.46 7.60
CA ASP A 54 4.60 -25.73 6.82
C ASP A 54 5.71 -24.71 7.13
N MET A 55 6.96 -25.17 7.10
CA MET A 55 8.14 -24.33 7.17
C MET A 55 8.54 -23.91 5.75
N VAL A 56 8.76 -22.61 5.55
CA VAL A 56 9.10 -22.02 4.25
C VAL A 56 10.43 -21.29 4.31
N GLU A 57 11.06 -21.14 3.16
CA GLU A 57 12.32 -20.40 3.06
C GLU A 57 12.10 -18.90 3.32
N LEU A 58 13.06 -18.27 4.00
CA LEU A 58 13.01 -16.84 4.30
C LEU A 58 13.41 -16.04 3.05
N ASN A 59 12.46 -15.31 2.48
CA ASN A 59 12.65 -14.45 1.32
C ASN A 59 11.71 -13.22 1.39
N ALA A 60 11.64 -12.40 0.33
CA ALA A 60 10.84 -11.18 0.33
C ALA A 60 9.32 -11.41 0.44
N LEU A 61 8.79 -12.61 0.18
CA LEU A 61 7.38 -12.95 0.36
C LEU A 61 7.07 -13.46 1.77
N THR A 62 8.05 -14.01 2.48
CA THR A 62 7.85 -14.69 3.78
C THR A 62 8.44 -13.92 4.96
N ASN A 63 9.32 -12.96 4.70
CA ASN A 63 9.93 -12.15 5.76
C ASN A 63 8.91 -11.18 6.40
N GLY A 64 9.21 -10.76 7.63
CA GLY A 64 8.41 -9.80 8.39
C GLY A 64 8.70 -8.33 8.09
N ASP A 65 9.25 -8.01 6.91
CA ASP A 65 9.52 -6.61 6.55
C ASP A 65 8.21 -5.81 6.54
N ASP A 66 8.24 -4.57 7.01
CA ASP A 66 7.14 -3.63 6.79
C ASP A 66 7.17 -3.04 5.37
N LEU A 67 6.17 -2.21 5.04
CA LEU A 67 6.07 -1.55 3.74
C LEU A 67 7.32 -0.70 3.43
N ARG A 68 7.85 0.06 4.40
CA ARG A 68 9.02 0.92 4.21
C ARG A 68 10.24 0.07 3.87
N GLN A 69 10.52 -0.94 4.68
CA GLN A 69 11.65 -1.85 4.49
C GLN A 69 11.56 -2.58 3.14
N THR A 70 10.34 -3.00 2.76
CA THR A 70 10.08 -3.62 1.46
C THR A 70 10.42 -2.66 0.31
N LEU A 71 9.91 -1.42 0.34
CA LEU A 71 10.14 -0.45 -0.72
C LEU A 71 11.61 0.01 -0.80
N GLU A 72 12.30 0.11 0.34
CA GLU A 72 13.75 0.37 0.37
C GLU A 72 14.55 -0.77 -0.29
N LYS A 73 14.20 -2.02 0.02
CA LYS A 73 14.82 -3.21 -0.59
C LYS A 73 14.53 -3.31 -2.09
N TYR A 74 13.32 -2.94 -2.51
CA TYR A 74 12.94 -2.83 -3.91
C TYR A 74 13.76 -1.76 -4.63
N ASN A 75 13.78 -0.51 -4.12
CA ASN A 75 14.50 0.60 -4.74
C ASN A 75 16.01 0.34 -4.89
N LYS A 76 16.62 -0.41 -3.95
CA LYS A 76 18.02 -0.84 -4.03
C LYS A 76 18.30 -1.75 -5.23
N ARG A 77 17.32 -2.51 -5.70
CA ARG A 77 17.43 -3.49 -6.80
C ARG A 77 16.87 -3.00 -8.12
N ALA A 78 15.86 -2.12 -8.07
CA ALA A 78 15.20 -1.58 -9.24
C ALA A 78 16.13 -0.67 -10.06
N ALA A 79 15.91 -0.66 -11.38
CA ALA A 79 16.48 0.33 -12.29
C ALA A 79 16.11 1.75 -11.85
N LEU A 80 16.94 2.75 -12.17
CA LEU A 80 16.81 4.12 -11.65
C LEU A 80 15.43 4.74 -11.95
N ASP A 81 14.90 4.51 -13.15
CA ASP A 81 13.58 4.99 -13.60
C ASP A 81 12.40 4.26 -12.94
N CYS A 82 12.66 3.07 -12.38
CA CYS A 82 11.68 2.26 -11.66
C CYS A 82 11.72 2.49 -10.14
N ARG A 83 12.60 3.35 -9.62
CA ARG A 83 12.63 3.70 -8.19
C ARG A 83 11.49 4.65 -7.84
N MET A 84 10.88 4.46 -6.67
CA MET A 84 9.74 5.26 -6.21
C MET A 84 10.06 6.08 -4.96
N GLU A 85 9.32 7.17 -4.76
CA GLU A 85 9.37 7.92 -3.52
C GLU A 85 8.60 7.17 -2.42
N ILE A 86 9.27 6.87 -1.32
CA ILE A 86 8.76 5.97 -0.28
C ILE A 86 7.83 6.72 0.69
N GLU A 87 8.22 7.92 1.12
CA GLU A 87 7.52 8.66 2.19
C GLU A 87 6.03 8.90 1.90
N PRO A 88 5.61 9.34 0.69
CA PRO A 88 4.20 9.58 0.43
C PRO A 88 3.35 8.30 0.58
N ILE A 89 3.90 7.14 0.19
CA ILE A 89 3.22 5.84 0.23
C ILE A 89 3.14 5.34 1.67
N VAL A 90 4.25 5.37 2.40
CA VAL A 90 4.32 4.91 3.79
C VAL A 90 3.48 5.77 4.71
N ASN A 91 3.55 7.11 4.57
CA ASN A 91 2.75 8.02 5.38
C ASN A 91 1.25 7.84 5.12
N LEU A 92 0.85 7.58 3.87
CA LEU A 92 -0.54 7.27 3.55
C LEU A 92 -0.98 5.94 4.18
N ARG A 93 -0.16 4.88 4.11
CA ARG A 93 -0.46 3.59 4.73
C ARG A 93 -0.61 3.71 6.24
N ASP A 94 0.34 4.38 6.90
CA ASP A 94 0.32 4.61 8.34
C ASP A 94 -0.91 5.43 8.77
N ALA A 95 -1.23 6.51 8.04
CA ALA A 95 -2.41 7.32 8.29
C ALA A 95 -3.71 6.51 8.17
N LEU A 96 -3.82 5.62 7.19
CA LEU A 96 -5.02 4.78 7.00
C LEU A 96 -5.09 3.61 7.99
N ALA A 97 -3.95 3.01 8.35
CA ALA A 97 -3.90 1.87 9.27
C ALA A 97 -4.15 2.25 10.73
N HIS A 98 -3.74 3.46 11.12
CA HIS A 98 -3.81 3.93 12.51
C HIS A 98 -4.72 5.14 12.72
N GLY A 99 -5.20 5.76 11.64
CA GLY A 99 -6.18 6.83 11.68
C GLY A 99 -7.61 6.33 11.84
N ARG A 100 -8.51 7.27 12.02
CA ARG A 100 -9.96 7.06 12.11
C ARG A 100 -10.65 8.02 11.15
N ALA A 101 -11.50 7.49 10.28
CA ALA A 101 -12.30 8.28 9.35
C ALA A 101 -13.65 8.63 9.99
N PHE A 102 -14.01 9.90 9.97
CA PHE A 102 -15.26 10.43 10.52
C PHE A 102 -16.07 11.14 9.44
N GLY A 103 -17.39 10.93 9.44
CA GLY A 103 -18.34 11.82 8.78
C GLY A 103 -19.05 12.66 9.84
N PHE A 104 -19.05 13.98 9.72
CA PHE A 104 -19.69 14.86 10.70
C PHE A 104 -20.91 15.57 10.09
N GLY A 105 -22.09 15.37 10.69
CA GLY A 105 -23.33 16.07 10.30
C GLY A 105 -23.71 15.86 8.84
N PRO A 106 -24.35 16.84 8.18
CA PRO A 106 -24.69 16.77 6.75
C PRO A 106 -23.46 16.94 5.82
N VAL A 107 -22.24 17.08 6.37
CA VAL A 107 -21.06 17.55 5.64
C VAL A 107 -20.16 16.40 5.19
N LYS A 108 -19.88 16.44 3.89
CA LYS A 108 -18.72 15.83 3.23
C LYS A 108 -17.66 16.91 3.02
N PRO A 109 -16.37 16.57 2.99
CA PRO A 109 -15.77 15.23 2.89
C PRO A 109 -15.66 14.47 4.23
N LEU A 110 -15.39 13.17 4.15
CA LEU A 110 -14.90 12.40 5.31
C LEU A 110 -13.60 13.01 5.83
N ARG A 111 -13.39 12.99 7.15
CA ARG A 111 -12.19 13.50 7.80
C ARG A 111 -11.37 12.36 8.40
N LEU A 112 -10.10 12.27 8.04
CA LEU A 112 -9.14 11.34 8.62
C LEU A 112 -8.39 12.01 9.76
N LEU A 113 -8.49 11.44 10.96
CA LEU A 113 -7.74 11.87 12.13
C LEU A 113 -6.81 10.76 12.61
N LYS A 114 -5.54 11.07 12.82
CA LYS A 114 -4.58 10.19 13.52
C LYS A 114 -4.27 10.78 14.89
N PHE A 115 -4.25 9.92 15.90
CA PHE A 115 -4.00 10.32 17.28
C PHE A 115 -2.66 9.75 17.75
N SER A 116 -2.00 10.48 18.65
CA SER A 116 -0.75 10.02 19.25
C SER A 116 -0.93 8.74 20.04
N ARG A 117 0.06 7.87 19.96
CA ARG A 117 0.06 6.60 20.71
C ARG A 117 0.07 6.81 22.22
N LYS A 118 0.75 7.86 22.70
CA LYS A 118 0.85 8.21 24.12
C LYS A 118 -0.16 9.31 24.45
N ALA A 119 -0.87 9.14 25.56
CA ALA A 119 -1.69 10.18 26.15
C ALA A 119 -0.82 11.16 26.96
N LYS A 120 -1.32 12.40 27.09
CA LYS A 120 -0.82 13.43 28.01
C LYS A 120 -1.94 13.69 29.02
N GLY A 121 -1.88 13.00 30.16
CA GLY A 121 -3.00 12.95 31.12
C GLY A 121 -4.18 12.18 30.53
N ASP A 122 -5.36 12.80 30.50
CA ASP A 122 -6.62 12.29 29.94
C ASP A 122 -6.82 12.61 28.44
N LYS A 123 -5.82 13.21 27.79
CA LYS A 123 -5.90 13.70 26.40
C LYS A 123 -4.91 13.00 25.50
N VAL A 124 -5.24 12.90 24.21
CA VAL A 124 -4.34 12.46 23.14
C VAL A 124 -4.09 13.60 22.16
N LEU A 125 -2.90 13.68 21.59
CA LEU A 125 -2.57 14.66 20.55
C LEU A 125 -3.16 14.20 19.21
N ILE A 126 -3.67 15.12 18.41
CA ILE A 126 -4.00 14.84 17.00
C ILE A 126 -2.71 15.03 16.19
N GLU A 127 -2.16 13.93 15.66
CA GLU A 127 -0.93 13.92 14.85
C GLU A 127 -1.21 14.20 13.37
N LEU A 128 -2.42 13.86 12.90
CA LEU A 128 -2.87 14.15 11.54
C LEU A 128 -4.34 14.56 11.60
N ALA A 129 -4.68 15.62 10.88
CA ALA A 129 -6.07 15.97 10.60
C ALA A 129 -6.19 16.39 9.15
N LEU A 130 -6.94 15.63 8.37
CA LEU A 130 -7.04 15.76 6.93
C LEU A 130 -8.49 15.58 6.50
N ASP A 131 -8.96 16.45 5.62
CA ASP A 131 -10.22 16.28 4.90
C ASP A 131 -9.98 15.49 3.61
N MET A 132 -10.65 14.34 3.49
CA MET A 132 -10.52 13.41 2.36
C MET A 132 -11.38 13.90 1.18
N THR A 133 -11.07 15.08 0.66
CA THR A 133 -11.74 15.66 -0.52
C THR A 133 -11.56 14.77 -1.75
N ASP A 134 -12.39 14.96 -2.78
CA ASP A 134 -12.18 14.26 -4.05
C ASP A 134 -10.80 14.57 -4.66
N GLU A 135 -10.32 15.81 -4.50
CA GLU A 135 -8.98 16.23 -4.92
C GLU A 135 -7.90 15.47 -4.16
N TRP A 136 -8.04 15.34 -2.84
CA TRP A 136 -7.10 14.56 -2.03
C TRP A 136 -7.08 13.10 -2.47
N PHE A 137 -8.25 12.48 -2.65
CA PHE A 137 -8.32 11.11 -3.16
C PHE A 137 -7.65 10.97 -4.52
N HIS A 138 -7.93 11.88 -5.46
CA HIS A 138 -7.34 11.85 -6.79
C HIS A 138 -5.81 11.94 -6.73
N LYS A 139 -5.28 12.88 -5.93
CA LYS A 139 -3.84 13.04 -5.74
C LYS A 139 -3.21 11.81 -5.10
N SER A 140 -3.81 11.27 -4.04
CA SER A 140 -3.33 10.07 -3.35
C SER A 140 -3.36 8.85 -4.26
N VAL A 141 -4.45 8.63 -5.00
CA VAL A 141 -4.55 7.53 -5.97
C VAL A 141 -3.48 7.66 -7.04
N ASN A 142 -3.28 8.85 -7.63
CA ASN A 142 -2.27 9.06 -8.67
C ASN A 142 -0.84 8.77 -8.18
N ILE A 143 -0.50 9.14 -6.93
CA ILE A 143 0.80 8.79 -6.32
C ILE A 143 0.98 7.27 -6.29
N LEU A 144 -0.06 6.53 -5.89
CA LEU A 144 0.00 5.08 -5.82
C LEU A 144 0.02 4.42 -7.20
N ASP A 145 -0.73 4.94 -8.16
CA ASP A 145 -0.76 4.45 -9.54
C ASP A 145 0.62 4.60 -10.20
N GLN A 146 1.31 5.72 -9.98
CA GLN A 146 2.68 5.90 -10.46
C GLN A 146 3.68 4.92 -9.84
N ALA A 147 3.50 4.58 -8.55
CA ALA A 147 4.32 3.57 -7.89
C ALA A 147 4.03 2.16 -8.46
N LEU A 148 2.76 1.84 -8.70
CA LEU A 148 2.36 0.59 -9.34
C LEU A 148 2.94 0.46 -10.75
N GLU A 149 2.94 1.53 -11.53
CA GLU A 149 3.51 1.51 -12.88
C GLU A 149 5.01 1.19 -12.87
N LYS A 150 5.76 1.70 -11.89
CA LYS A 150 7.18 1.39 -11.71
C LYS A 150 7.42 -0.08 -11.36
N ILE A 151 6.57 -0.64 -10.50
CA ILE A 151 6.60 -2.08 -10.18
C ILE A 151 6.25 -2.90 -11.42
N ARG A 152 5.21 -2.50 -12.17
CA ARG A 152 4.74 -3.16 -13.40
C ARG A 152 5.87 -3.26 -14.43
N LYS A 153 6.63 -2.19 -14.62
CA LYS A 153 7.83 -2.16 -15.46
C LYS A 153 8.90 -3.14 -14.97
N THR A 154 9.20 -3.17 -13.67
CA THR A 154 10.18 -4.12 -13.10
C THR A 154 9.75 -5.58 -13.27
N LEU A 155 8.45 -5.85 -13.13
CA LEU A 155 7.89 -7.18 -13.32
C LEU A 155 7.75 -7.57 -14.79
N ASP A 156 8.01 -6.67 -15.75
CA ASP A 156 7.70 -6.88 -17.17
C ASP A 156 6.26 -7.39 -17.36
N TYR A 157 5.28 -6.79 -16.67
CA TYR A 157 3.90 -7.29 -16.71
C TYR A 157 3.27 -7.23 -18.11
N GLU A 158 3.94 -6.60 -19.09
CA GLU A 158 3.57 -6.70 -20.49
C GLU A 158 4.00 -8.06 -21.08
N MET A 159 3.06 -9.02 -21.05
CA MET A 159 2.93 -10.18 -21.97
C MET A 159 3.66 -11.52 -21.69
N LYS A 160 3.89 -11.97 -20.45
CA LYS A 160 4.42 -13.35 -20.27
C LYS A 160 3.66 -14.33 -19.38
N GLU A 161 2.83 -13.89 -18.43
CA GLU A 161 2.27 -14.82 -17.44
C GLU A 161 0.79 -15.20 -17.61
N PHE A 162 0.17 -14.80 -18.73
CA PHE A 162 -1.17 -15.26 -19.13
C PHE A 162 -1.20 -15.78 -20.58
N ARG A 163 -0.22 -16.60 -20.96
CA ARG A 163 -0.31 -17.44 -22.16
C ARG A 163 -0.52 -18.89 -21.77
#